data_AF-A0A2V8YXM6-F1
#
_entry.id   AF-A0A2V8YXM6-F1
#
_cell.length_a   1.000
_cell.length_b   1.000
_cell.length_c   1.000
_cell.angle_alpha   90.00
_cell.angle_beta   90.00
_cell.angle_gamma   90.00
#
_symmetry.space_group_name_H-M   'P 1'
#
loop_
_entity.id
_entity.type
_entity.pdbx_description
1 polymer ?
#
loop_
_entity_poly.entity_id
_entity_poly.type
_entity_poly.pdbx_seq_one_letter_code
_entity_poly.pdbx_strand_id
1 'polypeptide(L)'
;MWNRSETTCPRTPLHGTWPECLGCTCPPLVFRTPNKQSISGKSHRVYNCRTVQTTVIFRHKVKTSRRFVFENIMDLDHVCTLHKRWFRNLRIVAQKPDYVEYHLTSLFYGLKQETTARGGPIDENRYWYEFVTPLAKMRVDGLMEGQDGDLTQTETITFKFHWFLAPLFWVLRPLFKKQKEDILRDDSALLERVYELDGIGFKRLEPALPRVVVYGGDGFFGHLVVEDLLKYSSAEIIIASRHPKATTFHPFETRVHKVESDINDYASVLSTIEGAAVVVSCIGPYQGQSLNLLRACTERHIAYVDVADDRDFVVRCHQFSSVVQEAGITAFVGCSVVPGMSSLLTKYCQEEIPLIERTRIFISPGTQHPRGRGSFLCLLSTVGNEFLIPSGDGRQTVRGWTGRERVCFPPPMGNRWVYFVVDIADYFLQPIYFGVKTVEFKIGSELDILNRTLSAVRQFKRVLNSKNADWLLPMSKALIYAASLFGTSQGGVMVEVSGETHAGGRKMWLSVFAGENGEVIPALLPSVATQMLLRGEVTCRGIVPLPDWLPRERFLEELTKRRLRMGAKSDGTWLALNCVPTPPA
;
A
#
# COMPACT_ATOMS: atom_id res chain seq x y z
N MET A 1 48.75 -61.10 -35.39
CA MET A 1 48.88 -60.12 -36.50
C MET A 1 49.13 -58.76 -35.84
N TRP A 2 50.37 -58.44 -35.44
CA TRP A 2 51.38 -57.72 -36.24
C TRP A 2 50.81 -56.49 -36.97
N ASN A 3 51.06 -55.27 -36.47
CA ASN A 3 52.20 -54.50 -36.97
C ASN A 3 52.56 -53.29 -36.07
N ARG A 4 53.87 -53.09 -35.91
CA ARG A 4 54.59 -51.92 -35.38
C ARG A 4 54.95 -50.96 -36.52
N SER A 5 55.20 -49.69 -36.19
CA SER A 5 56.41 -48.93 -36.58
C SER A 5 56.35 -47.54 -35.91
N GLU A 6 57.17 -47.23 -34.89
CA GLU A 6 58.55 -46.72 -34.95
C GLU A 6 58.63 -45.26 -35.44
N THR A 7 58.75 -44.28 -34.53
CA THR A 7 59.98 -43.61 -34.00
C THR A 7 60.58 -42.58 -34.94
N THR A 8 60.73 -41.33 -34.45
CA THR A 8 62.03 -40.62 -34.40
C THR A 8 61.92 -39.30 -33.63
N CYS A 9 62.84 -39.11 -32.67
CA CYS A 9 63.25 -37.85 -32.08
C CYS A 9 64.75 -37.68 -32.39
N PRO A 10 65.27 -36.46 -32.58
CA PRO A 10 66.51 -36.16 -31.85
C PRO A 10 66.72 -34.70 -31.41
N ARG A 11 67.28 -34.59 -30.19
CA ARG A 11 68.45 -33.78 -29.75
C ARG A 11 68.30 -32.27 -29.42
N THR A 12 68.23 -32.05 -28.10
CA THR A 12 68.88 -31.02 -27.24
C THR A 12 70.42 -30.85 -27.49
N PRO A 13 71.19 -29.86 -26.91
CA PRO A 13 70.99 -29.19 -25.60
C PRO A 13 71.48 -27.71 -25.36
N LEU A 14 71.12 -27.18 -24.16
CA LEU A 14 71.80 -26.19 -23.26
C LEU A 14 71.76 -24.69 -23.65
N HIS A 15 71.35 -23.73 -22.80
CA HIS A 15 71.64 -23.52 -21.37
C HIS A 15 70.62 -22.61 -20.64
N GLY A 16 70.30 -22.99 -19.38
CA GLY A 16 70.01 -22.11 -18.21
C GLY A 16 68.64 -21.40 -18.18
N THR A 17 67.81 -21.44 -17.12
CA THR A 17 68.05 -21.62 -15.68
C THR A 17 66.73 -21.97 -14.93
N TRP A 18 66.84 -22.90 -13.96
CA TRP A 18 66.01 -23.39 -12.82
C TRP A 18 64.79 -22.60 -12.27
N PRO A 19 63.88 -23.19 -11.43
CA PRO A 19 63.29 -24.54 -11.45
C PRO A 19 61.74 -24.61 -11.22
N GLU A 20 61.20 -25.79 -11.50
CA GLU A 20 59.87 -26.30 -11.12
C GLU A 20 59.68 -26.45 -9.59
N CYS A 21 58.42 -26.55 -9.16
CA CYS A 21 58.03 -27.68 -8.31
C CYS A 21 56.62 -28.16 -8.68
N LEU A 22 56.63 -29.31 -9.35
CA LEU A 22 55.55 -30.12 -9.90
C LEU A 22 54.41 -30.40 -8.92
N GLY A 23 53.18 -30.36 -9.45
CA GLY A 23 52.00 -30.90 -8.79
C GLY A 23 52.05 -32.43 -8.73
N CYS A 24 52.00 -32.98 -7.52
CA CYS A 24 51.76 -34.40 -7.30
C CYS A 24 50.26 -34.72 -7.46
N THR A 25 49.90 -35.48 -8.48
CA THR A 25 48.62 -36.19 -8.58
C THR A 25 48.76 -37.60 -8.00
N CYS A 26 48.08 -37.90 -6.89
CA CYS A 26 47.87 -39.27 -6.41
C CYS A 26 46.55 -39.87 -6.98
N PRO A 27 46.48 -41.19 -7.22
CA PRO A 27 45.34 -41.83 -7.87
C PRO A 27 44.13 -41.98 -6.92
N PRO A 28 42.90 -42.16 -7.43
CA PRO A 28 41.72 -42.24 -6.59
C PRO A 28 41.61 -43.60 -5.90
N LEU A 29 41.37 -43.57 -4.58
CA LEU A 29 40.88 -44.73 -3.82
C LEU A 29 39.36 -44.81 -3.95
N VAL A 30 38.87 -45.94 -4.44
CA VAL A 30 37.43 -46.28 -4.54
C VAL A 30 37.09 -47.20 -3.38
N PHE A 31 36.15 -46.78 -2.52
CA PHE A 31 35.48 -47.70 -1.59
C PHE A 31 34.00 -47.78 -1.96
N ARG A 32 33.51 -49.02 -2.11
CA ARG A 32 32.08 -49.36 -2.25
C ARG A 32 31.59 -50.00 -0.96
N THR A 33 30.48 -49.49 -0.41
CA THR A 33 29.57 -50.23 0.48
C THR A 33 28.12 -49.85 0.18
N PRO A 34 27.14 -50.73 0.46
CA PRO A 34 25.82 -50.69 -0.17
C PRO A 34 24.79 -49.88 0.65
N ASN A 35 23.88 -49.21 -0.05
CA ASN A 35 22.69 -48.50 0.46
C ASN A 35 22.94 -47.42 1.53
N LYS A 36 23.32 -46.22 1.07
CA LYS A 36 22.93 -44.90 1.62
C LYS A 36 23.34 -43.82 0.61
N GLN A 37 22.54 -42.76 0.50
CA GLN A 37 22.73 -41.60 -0.39
C GLN A 37 24.22 -41.30 -0.64
N SER A 38 24.69 -41.47 -1.88
CA SER A 38 26.11 -41.31 -2.20
C SER A 38 26.49 -39.84 -2.30
N ILE A 39 26.99 -39.27 -1.21
CA ILE A 39 27.54 -37.91 -1.16
C ILE A 39 29.01 -37.97 -1.55
N SER A 40 29.35 -37.60 -2.80
CA SER A 40 30.74 -37.47 -3.25
C SER A 40 31.19 -36.01 -3.27
N GLY A 41 32.11 -35.62 -2.39
CA GLY A 41 32.69 -34.27 -2.38
C GLY A 41 34.12 -34.25 -2.96
N LYS A 42 34.34 -33.52 -4.06
CA LYS A 42 35.69 -33.13 -4.54
C LYS A 42 35.91 -31.64 -4.27
N SER A 43 37.09 -31.25 -3.80
CA SER A 43 37.46 -29.84 -3.61
C SER A 43 38.67 -29.47 -4.46
N HIS A 44 38.55 -28.41 -5.26
CA HIS A 44 39.65 -27.79 -6.00
C HIS A 44 39.97 -26.42 -5.38
N ARG A 45 41.26 -26.04 -5.32
CA ARG A 45 41.73 -24.74 -4.80
C ARG A 45 42.39 -23.95 -5.92
N VAL A 46 42.08 -22.67 -6.02
CA VAL A 46 42.77 -21.69 -6.88
C VAL A 46 43.17 -20.52 -5.99
N TYR A 47 44.45 -20.15 -5.99
CA TYR A 47 44.99 -19.07 -5.18
C TYR A 47 45.13 -17.79 -6.02
N ASN A 48 44.59 -16.68 -5.53
CA ASN A 48 44.88 -15.34 -6.02
C ASN A 48 45.24 -14.46 -4.81
N CYS A 49 46.18 -13.51 -4.92
CA CYS A 49 46.94 -12.89 -3.81
C CYS A 49 46.14 -12.23 -2.65
N ARG A 50 44.81 -12.17 -2.69
CA ARG A 50 43.97 -11.60 -1.60
C ARG A 50 42.75 -12.44 -1.20
N THR A 51 42.35 -13.44 -1.98
CA THR A 51 41.08 -14.17 -1.80
C THR A 51 41.28 -15.67 -2.02
N VAL A 52 40.63 -16.48 -1.17
CA VAL A 52 40.62 -17.94 -1.27
C VAL A 52 39.24 -18.38 -1.75
N GLN A 53 39.24 -19.29 -2.73
CA GLN A 53 38.03 -19.91 -3.26
C GLN A 53 38.04 -21.41 -2.96
N THR A 54 36.92 -21.94 -2.48
CA THR A 54 36.71 -23.37 -2.23
C THR A 54 35.35 -23.79 -2.77
N THR A 55 35.32 -24.91 -3.49
CA THR A 55 34.10 -25.47 -4.06
C THR A 55 33.73 -26.80 -3.41
N VAL A 56 32.43 -27.01 -3.17
CA VAL A 56 31.84 -28.26 -2.71
C VAL A 56 30.64 -28.58 -3.59
N ILE A 57 30.51 -29.84 -3.99
CA ILE A 57 29.42 -30.31 -4.85
C ILE A 57 28.52 -31.23 -4.03
N PHE A 58 27.22 -31.00 -4.10
CA PHE A 58 26.18 -31.85 -3.52
C PHE A 58 25.33 -32.42 -4.65
N ARG A 59 25.04 -33.73 -4.60
CA ARG A 59 24.18 -34.40 -5.56
C ARG A 59 23.20 -35.29 -4.81
N HIS A 60 21.91 -35.14 -5.08
CA HIS A 60 20.86 -35.97 -4.49
C HIS A 60 19.70 -36.14 -5.47
N LYS A 61 18.87 -37.16 -5.22
CA LYS A 61 17.62 -37.40 -5.93
C LYS A 61 16.48 -36.76 -5.17
N VAL A 62 15.52 -36.17 -5.88
CA VAL A 62 14.33 -35.52 -5.34
C VAL A 62 13.13 -35.79 -6.24
N LYS A 63 12.00 -36.17 -5.65
CA LYS A 63 10.74 -36.37 -6.38
C LYS A 63 9.93 -35.09 -6.44
N THR A 64 10.21 -34.24 -7.42
CA THR A 64 9.49 -32.97 -7.58
C THR A 64 9.52 -32.50 -9.04
N SER A 65 8.88 -31.36 -9.34
CA SER A 65 8.95 -30.69 -10.64
C SER A 65 9.94 -29.53 -10.61
N ARG A 66 10.50 -29.18 -11.77
CA ARG A 66 11.38 -28.00 -11.90
C ARG A 66 10.69 -26.71 -11.44
N ARG A 67 9.40 -26.60 -11.71
CA ARG A 67 8.55 -25.49 -11.29
C ARG A 67 8.61 -25.29 -9.78
N PHE A 68 8.39 -26.33 -8.97
CA PHE A 68 8.39 -26.21 -7.52
C PHE A 68 9.79 -25.88 -6.96
N VAL A 69 10.85 -26.38 -7.59
CA VAL A 69 12.23 -26.01 -7.22
C VAL A 69 12.47 -24.51 -7.46
N PHE A 70 12.04 -23.98 -8.60
CA PHE A 70 12.17 -22.55 -8.88
C PHE A 70 11.30 -21.70 -7.95
N GLU A 71 10.04 -22.07 -7.73
CA GLU A 71 9.17 -21.38 -6.75
C GLU A 71 9.81 -21.35 -5.36
N ASN A 72 10.39 -22.47 -4.91
CA ASN A 72 11.07 -22.55 -3.62
C ASN A 72 12.31 -21.64 -3.54
N ILE A 73 13.01 -21.40 -4.65
CA ILE A 73 14.16 -20.46 -4.69
C ILE A 73 13.67 -19.00 -4.73
N MET A 74 12.55 -18.75 -5.40
CA MET A 74 12.00 -17.43 -5.66
C MET A 74 11.05 -16.93 -4.56
N ASP A 75 10.68 -17.78 -3.61
CA ASP A 75 9.86 -17.45 -2.44
C ASP A 75 10.50 -18.04 -1.18
N LEU A 76 11.38 -17.26 -0.54
CA LEU A 76 12.10 -17.68 0.67
C LEU A 76 11.28 -17.53 1.97
N ASP A 77 9.98 -17.21 1.93
CA ASP A 77 9.18 -17.02 3.16
C ASP A 77 9.13 -18.29 4.02
N HIS A 78 9.13 -19.46 3.37
CA HIS A 78 9.18 -20.76 4.04
C HIS A 78 10.51 -20.98 4.79
N VAL A 79 11.62 -20.35 4.39
CA VAL A 79 12.95 -20.55 4.96
C VAL A 79 13.00 -20.12 6.43
N CYS A 80 12.39 -18.99 6.79
CA CYS A 80 12.30 -18.59 8.19
C CYS A 80 11.33 -19.44 9.00
N THR A 81 10.56 -20.34 8.37
CA THR A 81 9.65 -21.25 9.06
C THR A 81 10.27 -22.63 9.24
N LEU A 82 10.84 -23.21 8.18
CA LEU A 82 11.50 -24.51 8.16
C LEU A 82 12.88 -24.45 8.82
N HIS A 83 13.64 -23.39 8.56
CA HIS A 83 15.02 -23.24 8.99
C HIS A 83 15.19 -22.19 10.09
N LYS A 84 14.24 -22.09 11.03
CA LYS A 84 14.25 -21.14 12.19
C LYS A 84 15.53 -21.16 13.02
N ARG A 85 16.23 -22.31 12.99
CA ARG A 85 17.53 -22.50 13.64
C ARG A 85 18.64 -21.66 12.99
N TRP A 86 18.55 -21.44 11.69
CA TRP A 86 19.61 -20.86 10.86
C TRP A 86 19.26 -19.47 10.33
N PHE A 87 17.97 -19.14 10.16
CA PHE A 87 17.53 -17.88 9.54
C PHE A 87 16.37 -17.25 10.30
N ARG A 88 16.39 -15.91 10.42
CA ARG A 88 15.35 -15.08 11.04
C ARG A 88 15.22 -13.74 10.33
N ASN A 89 14.15 -13.00 10.64
CA ASN A 89 13.97 -11.60 10.22
C ASN A 89 14.14 -11.39 8.71
N LEU A 90 13.49 -12.25 7.91
CA LEU A 90 13.52 -12.12 6.46
C LEU A 90 12.75 -10.86 6.02
N ARG A 91 13.35 -10.13 5.09
CA ARG A 91 12.81 -8.92 4.48
C ARG A 91 13.12 -8.95 2.98
N ILE A 92 12.11 -8.70 2.17
CA ILE A 92 12.25 -8.64 0.72
C ILE A 92 12.92 -7.31 0.33
N VAL A 93 13.94 -7.38 -0.52
CA VAL A 93 14.68 -6.23 -1.07
C VAL A 93 14.31 -6.01 -2.52
N ALA A 94 14.22 -7.08 -3.32
CA ALA A 94 13.76 -7.02 -4.70
C ALA A 94 13.12 -8.35 -5.09
N GLN A 95 12.04 -8.30 -5.87
CA GLN A 95 11.39 -9.49 -6.42
C GLN A 95 10.98 -9.21 -7.87
N LYS A 96 11.51 -10.02 -8.79
CA LYS A 96 11.26 -10.01 -10.24
C LYS A 96 11.00 -11.45 -10.69
N PRO A 97 10.40 -11.67 -11.88
CA PRO A 97 10.11 -13.03 -12.37
C PRO A 97 11.33 -13.96 -12.45
N ASP A 98 12.53 -13.41 -12.63
CA ASP A 98 13.79 -14.12 -12.85
C ASP A 98 14.88 -13.76 -11.83
N TYR A 99 14.56 -12.93 -10.82
CA TYR A 99 15.51 -12.48 -9.81
C TYR A 99 14.84 -12.14 -8.48
N VAL A 100 15.44 -12.58 -7.39
CA VAL A 100 15.05 -12.23 -6.02
C VAL A 100 16.24 -11.75 -5.21
N GLU A 101 15.97 -10.86 -4.26
CA GLU A 101 16.91 -10.38 -3.27
C GLU A 101 16.21 -10.17 -1.93
N TYR A 102 16.80 -10.70 -0.87
CA TYR A 102 16.30 -10.70 0.49
C TYR A 102 17.40 -10.28 1.45
N HIS A 103 17.03 -9.55 2.51
CA HIS A 103 17.82 -9.39 3.71
C HIS A 103 17.29 -10.31 4.79
N LEU A 104 18.17 -11.06 5.44
CA LEU A 104 17.82 -11.93 6.54
C LEU A 104 18.95 -11.97 7.57
N THR A 105 18.60 -12.28 8.81
CA THR A 105 19.58 -12.55 9.86
C THR A 105 19.93 -14.04 9.81
N SER A 106 21.18 -14.37 9.48
CA SER A 106 21.68 -15.74 9.61
C SER A 106 22.29 -15.99 10.98
N LEU A 107 22.08 -17.20 11.50
CA LEU A 107 22.53 -17.68 12.80
C LEU A 107 23.56 -18.78 12.57
N PHE A 108 24.84 -18.44 12.60
CA PHE A 108 25.90 -19.43 12.49
C PHE A 108 26.34 -19.89 13.88
N TYR A 109 25.78 -21.00 14.37
CA TYR A 109 26.10 -21.61 15.67
C TYR A 109 26.12 -20.60 16.84
N GLY A 110 25.13 -19.70 16.87
CA GLY A 110 24.98 -18.68 17.93
C GLY A 110 25.47 -17.29 17.55
N LEU A 111 26.27 -17.15 16.49
CA LEU A 111 26.67 -15.85 15.95
C LEU A 111 25.60 -15.29 15.01
N LYS A 112 25.09 -14.10 15.32
CA LYS A 112 24.16 -13.36 14.45
C LYS A 112 24.93 -12.56 13.41
N GLN A 113 24.52 -12.64 12.15
CA GLN A 113 25.06 -11.79 11.10
C GLN A 113 23.98 -11.42 10.08
N GLU A 114 24.03 -10.18 9.61
CA GLU A 114 23.19 -9.73 8.51
C GLU A 114 23.66 -10.37 7.21
N THR A 115 22.70 -10.93 6.46
CA THR A 115 22.97 -11.69 5.25
C THR A 115 22.06 -11.20 4.14
N THR A 116 22.65 -10.93 2.98
CA THR A 116 21.89 -10.67 1.76
C THR A 116 21.83 -11.95 0.95
N ALA A 117 20.64 -12.45 0.69
CA ALA A 117 20.40 -13.63 -0.14
C ALA A 117 19.80 -13.18 -1.47
N ARG A 118 20.38 -13.58 -2.59
CA ARG A 118 19.86 -13.27 -3.93
C ARG A 118 19.93 -14.46 -4.85
N GLY A 119 19.04 -14.57 -5.82
CA GLY A 119 19.04 -15.73 -6.71
C GLY A 119 18.02 -15.62 -7.81
N GLY A 120 18.00 -16.61 -8.68
CA GLY A 120 17.05 -16.70 -9.78
C GLY A 120 17.31 -17.88 -10.71
N PRO A 121 16.32 -18.22 -11.56
CA PRO A 121 16.52 -19.17 -12.64
C PRO A 121 17.53 -18.61 -13.67
N ILE A 122 18.32 -19.49 -14.26
CA ILE A 122 19.17 -19.19 -15.41
C ILE A 122 18.46 -19.64 -16.69
N ASP A 123 17.90 -20.84 -16.65
CA ASP A 123 17.09 -21.46 -17.70
C ASP A 123 16.22 -22.57 -17.09
N GLU A 124 15.59 -23.37 -17.95
CA GLU A 124 14.68 -24.45 -17.56
C GLU A 124 15.29 -25.52 -16.63
N ASN A 125 16.62 -25.69 -16.63
CA ASN A 125 17.30 -26.73 -15.85
C ASN A 125 18.30 -26.18 -14.84
N ARG A 126 18.57 -24.87 -14.86
CA ARG A 126 19.63 -24.25 -14.07
C ARG A 126 19.12 -23.06 -13.29
N TYR A 127 19.66 -22.89 -12.09
CA TYR A 127 19.42 -21.74 -11.24
C TYR A 127 20.69 -21.36 -10.49
N TRP A 128 20.67 -20.18 -9.88
CA TRP A 128 21.71 -19.77 -8.96
C TRP A 128 21.12 -19.06 -7.75
N TYR A 129 21.84 -19.14 -6.64
CA TYR A 129 21.58 -18.29 -5.49
C TYR A 129 22.89 -17.94 -4.80
N GLU A 130 22.91 -16.83 -4.08
CA GLU A 130 24.10 -16.28 -3.48
C GLU A 130 23.78 -15.64 -2.14
N PHE A 131 24.52 -16.05 -1.12
CA PHE A 131 24.49 -15.47 0.21
C PHE A 131 25.74 -14.63 0.42
N VAL A 132 25.54 -13.34 0.71
CA VAL A 132 26.59 -12.37 0.98
C VAL A 132 26.53 -12.01 2.46
N THR A 133 27.59 -12.32 3.19
CA THR A 133 27.81 -11.89 4.57
C THR A 133 29.02 -10.94 4.64
N PRO A 134 29.25 -10.23 5.75
CA PRO A 134 30.40 -9.33 5.88
C PRO A 134 31.76 -10.03 5.72
N LEU A 135 31.84 -11.33 6.02
CA LEU A 135 33.09 -12.09 6.08
C LEU A 135 33.27 -13.05 4.90
N ALA A 136 32.19 -13.47 4.25
CA ALA A 136 32.24 -14.47 3.19
C ALA A 136 31.08 -14.32 2.19
N LYS A 137 31.34 -14.78 0.96
CA LYS A 137 30.34 -14.89 -0.10
C LYS A 137 30.19 -16.36 -0.47
N MET A 138 28.97 -16.86 -0.44
CA MET A 138 28.63 -18.23 -0.84
C MET A 138 27.73 -18.18 -2.06
N ARG A 139 28.21 -18.64 -3.20
CA ARG A 139 27.42 -18.79 -4.43
C ARG A 139 27.08 -20.25 -4.63
N VAL A 140 25.85 -20.54 -5.01
CA VAL A 140 25.40 -21.88 -5.38
C VAL A 140 24.85 -21.83 -6.79
N ASP A 141 25.36 -22.71 -7.62
CA ASP A 141 24.89 -22.93 -8.98
C ASP A 141 24.27 -24.33 -9.03
N GLY A 142 22.97 -24.40 -9.33
CA GLY A 142 22.17 -25.62 -9.34
C GLY A 142 21.88 -26.10 -10.76
N LEU A 143 21.89 -27.43 -10.94
CA LEU A 143 21.53 -28.12 -12.17
C LEU A 143 20.55 -29.25 -11.85
N MET A 144 19.46 -29.34 -12.62
CA MET A 144 18.45 -30.38 -12.53
C MET A 144 18.48 -31.27 -13.79
N GLU A 145 18.70 -32.57 -13.58
CA GLU A 145 18.73 -33.58 -14.65
C GLU A 145 17.62 -34.61 -14.44
N GLY A 146 16.99 -35.09 -15.51
CA GLY A 146 15.92 -36.09 -15.45
C GLY A 146 14.53 -35.55 -15.83
N GLN A 147 13.50 -36.37 -15.61
CA GLN A 147 12.10 -35.98 -15.81
C GLN A 147 11.48 -35.50 -14.50
N ASP A 148 10.49 -34.61 -14.57
CA ASP A 148 9.75 -34.17 -13.40
C ASP A 148 9.15 -35.40 -12.68
N GLY A 149 9.34 -35.46 -11.36
CA GLY A 149 9.00 -36.60 -10.50
C GLY A 149 10.17 -37.56 -10.20
N ASP A 150 11.26 -37.55 -10.97
CA ASP A 150 12.54 -38.24 -10.64
C ASP A 150 13.72 -37.36 -11.10
N LEU A 151 13.90 -36.24 -10.41
CA LEU A 151 14.97 -35.29 -10.69
C LEU A 151 16.23 -35.63 -9.90
N THR A 152 17.38 -35.44 -10.53
CA THR A 152 18.68 -35.42 -9.87
C THR A 152 19.15 -33.97 -9.78
N GLN A 153 19.15 -33.43 -8.57
CA GLN A 153 19.57 -32.07 -8.28
C GLN A 153 21.05 -32.06 -7.88
N THR A 154 21.84 -31.29 -8.63
CA THR A 154 23.27 -31.10 -8.39
C THR A 154 23.55 -29.63 -8.06
N GLU A 155 24.02 -29.36 -6.85
CA GLU A 155 24.37 -28.02 -6.40
C GLU A 155 25.87 -27.87 -6.22
N THR A 156 26.45 -26.92 -6.95
CA THR A 156 27.86 -26.54 -6.84
C THR A 156 27.97 -25.29 -5.98
N ILE A 157 28.50 -25.44 -4.77
CA ILE A 157 28.65 -24.36 -3.80
C ILE A 157 30.08 -23.83 -3.84
N THR A 158 30.23 -22.56 -4.17
CA THR A 158 31.49 -21.82 -4.22
C THR A 158 31.56 -20.81 -3.08
N PHE A 159 32.49 -21.03 -2.14
CA PHE A 159 32.80 -20.10 -1.06
C PHE A 159 33.97 -19.19 -1.47
N LYS A 160 33.81 -17.88 -1.25
CA LYS A 160 34.85 -16.87 -1.42
C LYS A 160 35.00 -16.10 -0.11
N PHE A 161 36.23 -16.06 0.41
CA PHE A 161 36.58 -15.36 1.64
C PHE A 161 38.02 -14.87 1.60
N HIS A 162 38.37 -13.95 2.50
CA HIS A 162 39.72 -13.41 2.59
C HIS A 162 40.72 -14.47 3.07
N TRP A 163 41.96 -14.42 2.59
CA TRP A 163 42.94 -15.49 2.84
C TRP A 163 43.22 -15.77 4.33
N PHE A 164 43.12 -14.77 5.21
CA PHE A 164 43.33 -14.95 6.66
C PHE A 164 42.23 -15.79 7.33
N LEU A 165 41.04 -15.91 6.72
CA LEU A 165 39.94 -16.75 7.20
C LEU A 165 40.08 -18.22 6.75
N ALA A 166 41.04 -18.54 5.88
CA ALA A 166 41.19 -19.88 5.33
C ALA A 166 41.44 -20.99 6.37
N PRO A 167 42.28 -20.80 7.42
CA PRO A 167 42.45 -21.80 8.46
C PRO A 167 41.15 -22.05 9.25
N LEU A 168 40.43 -20.98 9.58
CA LEU A 168 39.15 -21.03 10.29
C LEU A 168 38.10 -21.77 9.46
N PHE A 169 37.98 -21.45 8.17
CA PHE A 169 37.04 -22.12 7.27
C PHE A 169 37.37 -23.61 7.12
N TRP A 170 38.64 -23.98 7.10
CA TRP A 170 39.06 -25.38 7.03
C TRP A 170 38.62 -26.18 8.27
N VAL A 171 38.76 -25.60 9.47
CA VAL A 171 38.31 -26.20 10.72
C VAL A 171 36.78 -26.30 10.78
N LEU A 172 36.06 -25.27 10.33
CA LEU A 172 34.58 -25.22 10.36
C LEU A 172 33.89 -25.96 9.22
N ARG A 173 34.64 -26.42 8.20
CA ARG A 173 34.13 -27.10 7.01
C ARG A 173 33.13 -28.24 7.31
N PRO A 174 33.35 -29.11 8.31
CA PRO A 174 32.39 -30.18 8.65
C PRO A 174 31.04 -29.63 9.11
N LEU A 175 31.03 -28.50 9.83
CA LEU A 175 29.81 -27.87 10.34
C LEU A 175 28.99 -27.23 9.21
N PHE A 176 29.65 -26.56 8.26
CA PHE A 176 29.00 -26.02 7.05
C PHE A 176 28.37 -27.13 6.21
N LYS A 177 29.11 -28.25 6.03
CA LYS A 177 28.60 -29.41 5.31
C LYS A 177 27.34 -29.96 5.99
N LYS A 178 27.38 -30.18 7.30
CA LYS A 178 26.23 -30.67 8.06
C LYS A 178 25.03 -29.72 8.00
N GLN A 179 25.26 -28.41 8.13
CA GLN A 179 24.18 -27.42 8.02
C GLN A 179 23.50 -27.48 6.65
N LYS A 180 24.26 -27.57 5.55
CA LYS A 180 23.69 -27.68 4.21
C LYS A 180 22.97 -29.01 3.98
N GLU A 181 23.48 -30.10 4.53
CA GLU A 181 22.80 -31.41 4.49
C GLU A 181 21.45 -31.39 5.21
N ASP A 182 21.39 -30.76 6.39
CA ASP A 182 20.12 -30.56 7.11
C ASP A 182 19.13 -29.73 6.28
N ILE A 183 19.59 -28.62 5.68
CA ILE A 183 18.75 -27.76 4.83
C ILE A 183 18.22 -28.53 3.62
N LEU A 184 19.09 -29.22 2.88
CA LEU A 184 18.70 -29.98 1.70
C LEU A 184 17.70 -31.09 2.02
N ARG A 185 17.84 -31.74 3.17
CA ARG A 185 16.91 -32.80 3.59
C ARG A 185 15.51 -32.23 3.83
N ASP A 186 15.41 -31.14 4.57
CA ASP A 186 14.11 -30.57 4.94
C ASP A 186 13.45 -29.90 3.72
N ASP A 187 14.22 -29.27 2.84
CA ASP A 187 13.73 -28.72 1.56
C ASP A 187 13.26 -29.82 0.60
N SER A 188 14.01 -30.93 0.50
CA SER A 188 13.60 -32.08 -0.31
C SER A 188 12.28 -32.64 0.20
N ALA A 189 12.11 -32.81 1.52
CA ALA A 189 10.88 -33.31 2.10
C ALA A 189 9.68 -32.38 1.83
N LEU A 190 9.89 -31.06 1.85
CA LEU A 190 8.86 -30.09 1.47
C LEU A 190 8.48 -30.25 -0.01
N LEU A 191 9.48 -30.25 -0.90
CA LEU A 191 9.28 -30.33 -2.35
C LEU A 191 8.59 -31.62 -2.78
N GLU A 192 8.95 -32.75 -2.17
CA GLU A 192 8.31 -34.05 -2.42
C GLU A 192 6.86 -34.03 -1.93
N ARG A 193 6.60 -33.49 -0.75
CA ARG A 193 5.24 -33.39 -0.20
C ARG A 193 4.33 -32.48 -1.04
N VAL A 194 4.84 -31.34 -1.50
CA VAL A 194 4.08 -30.42 -2.37
C VAL A 194 3.77 -31.08 -3.71
N TYR A 195 4.74 -31.80 -4.27
CA TYR A 195 4.56 -32.53 -5.52
C TYR A 195 3.53 -33.67 -5.42
N GLU A 196 3.56 -34.44 -4.33
CA GLU A 196 2.57 -35.49 -4.06
C GLU A 196 1.16 -34.92 -3.88
N LEU A 197 1.04 -33.81 -3.16
CA LEU A 197 -0.23 -33.11 -2.96
C LEU A 197 -0.82 -32.62 -4.29
N ASP A 198 -0.03 -31.97 -5.14
CA ASP A 198 -0.50 -31.51 -6.47
C ASP A 198 -0.94 -32.69 -7.34
N GLY A 199 -0.22 -33.82 -7.28
CA GLY A 199 -0.57 -35.06 -7.98
C GLY A 199 -1.91 -35.68 -7.58
N ILE A 200 -2.39 -35.44 -6.35
CA ILE A 200 -3.73 -35.87 -5.89
C ILE A 200 -4.80 -34.77 -6.05
N GLY A 201 -4.49 -33.70 -6.78
CA GLY A 201 -5.40 -32.59 -7.07
C GLY A 201 -5.48 -31.52 -5.98
N PHE A 202 -4.60 -31.56 -4.98
CA PHE A 202 -4.48 -30.46 -4.02
C PHE A 202 -3.84 -29.26 -4.74
N LYS A 203 -4.67 -28.28 -5.09
CA LYS A 203 -4.16 -26.98 -5.50
C LYS A 203 -3.75 -26.20 -4.25
N ARG A 204 -2.50 -25.72 -4.22
CA ARG A 204 -2.12 -24.64 -3.30
C ARG A 204 -3.14 -23.52 -3.52
N LEU A 205 -4.03 -23.32 -2.55
CA LEU A 205 -4.84 -22.11 -2.46
C LEU A 205 -3.83 -21.00 -2.15
N GLU A 206 -3.20 -20.45 -3.18
CA GLU A 206 -2.71 -19.09 -3.04
C GLU A 206 -3.95 -18.28 -2.67
N PRO A 207 -4.00 -17.62 -1.50
CA PRO A 207 -5.11 -16.75 -1.23
C PRO A 207 -5.10 -15.72 -2.35
N ALA A 208 -6.03 -15.84 -3.30
CA ALA A 208 -6.22 -14.83 -4.32
C ALA A 208 -6.48 -13.55 -3.54
N LEU A 209 -5.50 -12.64 -3.57
CA LEU A 209 -5.61 -11.39 -2.85
C LEU A 209 -6.90 -10.74 -3.34
N PRO A 210 -7.81 -10.33 -2.44
CA PRO A 210 -9.06 -9.76 -2.89
C PRO A 210 -8.74 -8.51 -3.71
N ARG A 211 -9.38 -8.41 -4.87
CA ARG A 211 -9.12 -7.32 -5.81
C ARG A 211 -9.94 -6.10 -5.45
N VAL A 212 -9.29 -4.96 -5.32
CA VAL A 212 -9.91 -3.64 -5.15
C VAL A 212 -9.63 -2.79 -6.37
N VAL A 213 -10.68 -2.28 -7.01
CA VAL A 213 -10.53 -1.37 -8.16
C VAL A 213 -10.73 0.06 -7.67
N VAL A 214 -9.70 0.89 -7.76
CA VAL A 214 -9.74 2.30 -7.35
C VAL A 214 -9.75 3.19 -8.59
N TYR A 215 -10.92 3.71 -8.91
CA TYR A 215 -11.05 4.70 -9.97
C TYR A 215 -10.52 6.07 -9.52
N GLY A 216 -9.64 6.67 -10.32
CA GLY A 216 -8.95 7.91 -9.95
C GLY A 216 -7.85 7.72 -8.89
N GLY A 217 -7.35 6.49 -8.72
CA GLY A 217 -6.26 6.13 -7.78
C GLY A 217 -4.91 6.80 -8.08
N ASP A 218 -4.73 7.40 -9.25
CA ASP A 218 -3.57 8.21 -9.65
C ASP A 218 -3.78 9.72 -9.47
N GLY A 219 -4.95 10.13 -8.95
CA GLY A 219 -5.25 11.49 -8.51
C GLY A 219 -4.79 11.77 -7.08
N PHE A 220 -4.89 13.02 -6.64
CA PHE A 220 -4.40 13.46 -5.31
C PHE A 220 -5.02 12.64 -4.16
N PHE A 221 -6.35 12.57 -4.07
CA PHE A 221 -7.02 11.82 -3.01
C PHE A 221 -6.97 10.30 -3.23
N GLY A 222 -7.17 9.85 -4.48
CA GLY A 222 -7.12 8.43 -4.79
C GLY A 222 -5.77 7.80 -4.48
N HIS A 223 -4.67 8.52 -4.68
CA HIS A 223 -3.32 8.07 -4.32
C HIS A 223 -3.21 7.82 -2.81
N LEU A 224 -3.72 8.72 -1.96
CA LEU A 224 -3.72 8.56 -0.51
C LEU A 224 -4.58 7.38 -0.06
N VAL A 225 -5.71 7.13 -0.74
CA VAL A 225 -6.53 5.93 -0.49
C VAL A 225 -5.77 4.65 -0.85
N VAL A 226 -5.09 4.63 -2.01
CA VAL A 226 -4.27 3.49 -2.42
C VAL A 226 -3.12 3.25 -1.44
N GLU A 227 -2.38 4.29 -1.05
CA GLU A 227 -1.28 4.16 -0.08
C GLU A 227 -1.76 3.60 1.27
N ASP A 228 -2.90 4.07 1.76
CA ASP A 228 -3.47 3.57 3.01
C ASP A 228 -3.94 2.11 2.89
N LEU A 229 -4.59 1.74 1.77
CA LEU A 229 -5.00 0.37 1.50
C LEU A 229 -3.81 -0.58 1.39
N LEU A 230 -2.72 -0.18 0.73
CA LEU A 230 -1.50 -0.99 0.64
C LEU A 230 -0.88 -1.23 2.02
N LYS A 231 -0.98 -0.26 2.94
CA LYS A 231 -0.41 -0.36 4.27
C LYS A 231 -1.23 -1.24 5.22
N TYR A 232 -2.56 -1.23 5.11
CA TYR A 232 -3.46 -1.84 6.09
C TYR A 232 -4.34 -2.98 5.53
N SER A 233 -4.12 -3.38 4.28
CA SER A 233 -4.73 -4.56 3.66
C SER A 233 -3.70 -5.36 2.86
N SER A 234 -4.04 -6.62 2.56
CA SER A 234 -3.29 -7.47 1.63
C SER A 234 -3.83 -7.41 0.19
N ALA A 235 -4.82 -6.57 -0.10
CA ALA A 235 -5.52 -6.57 -1.38
C ALA A 235 -4.62 -6.29 -2.59
N GLU A 236 -4.99 -6.89 -3.73
CA GLU A 236 -4.51 -6.45 -5.05
C GLU A 236 -5.27 -5.17 -5.43
N ILE A 237 -4.55 -4.12 -5.84
CA ILE A 237 -5.12 -2.82 -6.17
C ILE A 237 -5.01 -2.57 -7.68
N ILE A 238 -6.15 -2.41 -8.33
CA ILE A 238 -6.23 -1.99 -9.73
C ILE A 238 -6.60 -0.51 -9.77
N ILE A 239 -5.69 0.34 -10.23
CA ILE A 239 -5.97 1.76 -10.43
C ILE A 239 -6.53 1.96 -11.83
N ALA A 240 -7.78 2.40 -11.90
CA ALA A 240 -8.47 2.70 -13.14
C ALA A 240 -8.49 4.22 -13.39
N SER A 241 -7.99 4.67 -14.53
CA SER A 241 -8.10 6.08 -14.94
C SER A 241 -8.12 6.22 -16.46
N ARG A 242 -8.65 7.35 -16.97
CA ARG A 242 -8.69 7.62 -18.42
C ARG A 242 -7.31 7.71 -19.05
N HIS A 243 -6.33 8.16 -18.28
CA HIS A 243 -4.95 8.34 -18.74
C HIS A 243 -4.01 7.88 -17.63
N PRO A 244 -3.74 6.57 -17.54
CA PRO A 244 -2.90 6.02 -16.49
C PRO A 244 -1.54 6.71 -16.46
N LYS A 245 -1.24 7.38 -15.34
CA LYS A 245 0.05 8.07 -15.18
C LYS A 245 1.10 7.11 -14.63
N ALA A 246 2.37 7.40 -14.96
CA ALA A 246 3.51 6.84 -14.26
C ALA A 246 3.60 7.42 -12.82
N THR A 247 2.75 6.93 -11.94
CA THR A 247 2.86 7.10 -10.48
C THR A 247 3.64 5.92 -9.91
N THR A 248 4.75 6.21 -9.23
CA THR A 248 5.52 5.21 -8.51
C THR A 248 4.93 5.13 -7.11
N PHE A 249 4.25 4.03 -6.80
CA PHE A 249 4.14 3.58 -5.41
C PHE A 249 5.52 3.06 -4.97
N HIS A 250 5.72 2.66 -3.71
CA HIS A 250 7.05 2.18 -3.26
C HIS A 250 7.71 1.27 -4.31
N PRO A 251 9.03 1.40 -4.60
CA PRO A 251 9.69 0.73 -5.73
C PRO A 251 9.57 -0.80 -5.78
N PHE A 252 9.08 -1.41 -4.70
CA PHE A 252 8.93 -2.85 -4.51
C PHE A 252 7.46 -3.28 -4.35
N GLU A 253 6.51 -2.36 -4.53
CA GLU A 253 5.09 -2.68 -4.44
C GLU A 253 4.63 -3.37 -5.73
N THR A 254 4.31 -4.67 -5.61
CA THR A 254 3.88 -5.52 -6.73
C THR A 254 2.36 -5.66 -6.82
N ARG A 255 1.61 -5.23 -5.79
CA ARG A 255 0.14 -5.39 -5.72
C ARG A 255 -0.62 -4.32 -6.48
N VAL A 256 0.05 -3.35 -7.09
CA VAL A 256 -0.60 -2.24 -7.80
C VAL A 256 -0.48 -2.43 -9.29
N HIS A 257 -1.62 -2.56 -9.95
CA HIS A 257 -1.74 -2.56 -11.40
C HIS A 257 -2.53 -1.34 -11.85
N LYS A 258 -2.33 -0.95 -13.11
CA LYS A 258 -3.01 0.20 -13.70
C LYS A 258 -3.71 -0.21 -14.97
N VAL A 259 -4.90 0.33 -15.17
CA VAL A 259 -5.72 0.06 -16.35
C VAL A 259 -6.33 1.35 -16.86
N GLU A 260 -6.37 1.49 -18.17
CA GLU A 260 -7.11 2.56 -18.81
C GLU A 260 -8.60 2.26 -18.74
N SER A 261 -9.38 3.18 -18.19
CA SER A 261 -10.84 3.05 -18.12
C SER A 261 -11.51 4.41 -18.01
N ASP A 262 -12.52 4.66 -18.86
CA ASP A 262 -13.38 5.84 -18.79
C ASP A 262 -14.71 5.49 -18.13
N ILE A 263 -15.06 6.20 -17.05
CA ILE A 263 -16.33 6.04 -16.34
C ILE A 263 -17.56 6.33 -17.23
N ASN A 264 -17.40 7.11 -18.30
CA ASN A 264 -18.47 7.41 -19.24
C ASN A 264 -18.65 6.32 -20.31
N ASP A 265 -17.66 5.44 -20.49
CA ASP A 265 -17.80 4.23 -21.30
C ASP A 265 -18.23 3.07 -20.40
N TYR A 266 -19.53 2.75 -20.44
CA TYR A 266 -20.10 1.72 -19.57
C TYR A 266 -19.50 0.33 -19.83
N ALA A 267 -19.14 0.00 -21.07
CA ALA A 267 -18.52 -1.29 -21.39
C ALA A 267 -17.10 -1.38 -20.81
N SER A 268 -16.33 -0.29 -20.91
CA SER A 268 -15.03 -0.16 -20.25
C SER A 268 -15.16 -0.37 -18.74
N VAL A 269 -16.17 0.25 -18.10
CA VAL A 269 -16.41 0.10 -16.67
C VAL A 269 -16.68 -1.34 -16.29
N LEU A 270 -17.62 -2.01 -16.97
CA LEU A 270 -17.99 -3.41 -16.70
C LEU A 270 -16.78 -4.34 -16.83
N SER A 271 -15.99 -4.20 -17.90
CA SER A 271 -14.78 -5.01 -18.09
C SER A 271 -13.72 -4.76 -17.00
N THR A 272 -13.62 -3.53 -16.51
CA THR A 272 -12.59 -3.13 -15.54
C THR A 272 -12.88 -3.64 -14.14
N ILE A 273 -14.16 -3.67 -13.75
CA ILE A 273 -14.57 -4.06 -12.39
C ILE A 273 -14.76 -5.56 -12.22
N GLU A 274 -14.69 -6.34 -13.29
CA GLU A 274 -14.93 -7.78 -13.27
C GLU A 274 -14.02 -8.50 -12.26
N GLY A 275 -14.64 -9.31 -11.39
CA GLY A 275 -13.95 -10.04 -10.31
C GLY A 275 -13.45 -9.18 -9.15
N ALA A 276 -13.77 -7.88 -9.10
CA ALA A 276 -13.43 -7.03 -7.95
C ALA A 276 -14.31 -7.39 -6.73
N ALA A 277 -13.69 -7.37 -5.55
CA ALA A 277 -14.42 -7.46 -4.28
C ALA A 277 -15.04 -6.11 -3.90
N VAL A 278 -14.32 -5.02 -4.15
CA VAL A 278 -14.75 -3.65 -3.86
C VAL A 278 -14.29 -2.72 -4.97
N VAL A 279 -15.18 -1.79 -5.35
CA VAL A 279 -14.85 -0.67 -6.23
C VAL A 279 -14.88 0.63 -5.42
N VAL A 280 -13.79 1.39 -5.48
CA VAL A 280 -13.65 2.69 -4.82
C VAL A 280 -13.60 3.80 -5.86
N SER A 281 -14.57 4.73 -5.82
CA SER A 281 -14.58 5.92 -6.65
C SER A 281 -13.86 7.07 -5.96
N CYS A 282 -12.76 7.52 -6.55
CA CYS A 282 -12.03 8.73 -6.19
C CYS A 282 -12.03 9.75 -7.35
N ILE A 283 -12.98 9.66 -8.27
CA ILE A 283 -13.04 10.49 -9.48
C ILE A 283 -13.76 11.80 -9.19
N GLY A 284 -13.03 12.80 -8.69
CA GLY A 284 -13.54 14.18 -8.65
C GLY A 284 -13.34 14.92 -10.00
N PRO A 285 -14.13 15.96 -10.28
CA PRO A 285 -15.29 16.46 -9.53
C PRO A 285 -16.54 15.58 -9.70
N TYR A 286 -17.43 15.57 -8.69
CA TYR A 286 -18.69 14.80 -8.70
C TYR A 286 -19.86 15.56 -9.33
N GLN A 287 -19.75 16.88 -9.49
CA GLN A 287 -20.76 17.72 -10.14
C GLN A 287 -21.05 17.22 -11.56
N GLY A 288 -22.30 16.84 -11.82
CA GLY A 288 -22.74 16.34 -13.13
C GLY A 288 -22.17 14.97 -13.52
N GLN A 289 -21.48 14.26 -12.61
CA GLN A 289 -20.91 12.95 -12.89
C GLN A 289 -22.01 11.89 -13.09
N SER A 290 -21.75 10.91 -13.96
CA SER A 290 -22.66 9.79 -14.20
C SER A 290 -22.69 8.83 -13.01
N LEU A 291 -23.80 8.10 -12.84
CA LEU A 291 -23.90 7.00 -11.86
C LEU A 291 -23.43 5.66 -12.43
N ASN A 292 -22.71 5.67 -13.55
CA ASN A 292 -22.32 4.45 -14.28
C ASN A 292 -21.56 3.47 -13.39
N LEU A 293 -20.65 3.96 -12.55
CA LEU A 293 -19.86 3.09 -11.68
C LEU A 293 -20.71 2.41 -10.62
N LEU A 294 -21.60 3.14 -9.94
CA LEU A 294 -22.56 2.57 -8.98
C LEU A 294 -23.50 1.57 -9.66
N ARG A 295 -24.01 1.91 -10.85
CA ARG A 295 -24.88 1.01 -11.65
C ARG A 295 -24.17 -0.28 -12.03
N ALA A 296 -22.93 -0.19 -12.52
CA ALA A 296 -22.13 -1.35 -12.88
C ALA A 296 -21.82 -2.24 -11.66
N CYS A 297 -21.50 -1.64 -10.51
CA CYS A 297 -21.32 -2.38 -9.26
C CYS A 297 -22.60 -3.09 -8.84
N THR A 298 -23.75 -2.43 -9.00
CA THR A 298 -25.07 -2.99 -8.70
C THR A 298 -25.40 -4.17 -9.63
N GLU A 299 -25.15 -4.05 -10.93
CA GLU A 299 -25.33 -5.13 -11.92
C GLU A 299 -24.42 -6.34 -11.63
N ARG A 300 -23.18 -6.09 -11.22
CA ARG A 300 -22.17 -7.13 -10.99
C ARG A 300 -22.11 -7.66 -9.57
N HIS A 301 -23.02 -7.20 -8.70
CA HIS A 301 -23.06 -7.55 -7.29
C HIS A 301 -21.76 -7.25 -6.52
N ILE A 302 -21.10 -6.13 -6.84
CA ILE A 302 -19.82 -5.70 -6.25
C ILE A 302 -20.05 -4.59 -5.22
N ALA A 303 -19.33 -4.63 -4.10
CA ALA A 303 -19.41 -3.58 -3.09
C ALA A 303 -18.84 -2.24 -3.62
N TYR A 304 -19.46 -1.14 -3.25
CA TYR A 304 -19.15 0.19 -3.77
C TYR A 304 -18.79 1.16 -2.64
N VAL A 305 -17.77 1.98 -2.86
CA VAL A 305 -17.38 3.08 -1.96
C VAL A 305 -17.08 4.30 -2.81
N ASP A 306 -17.59 5.47 -2.47
CA ASP A 306 -17.18 6.74 -3.07
C ASP A 306 -16.79 7.80 -2.04
N VAL A 307 -16.15 8.86 -2.52
CA VAL A 307 -15.76 10.02 -1.71
C VAL A 307 -16.54 11.28 -2.11
N ALA A 308 -17.78 11.13 -2.57
CA ALA A 308 -18.58 12.22 -3.11
C ALA A 308 -18.98 13.26 -2.05
N ASP A 309 -18.71 14.53 -2.35
CA ASP A 309 -19.11 15.68 -1.54
C ASP A 309 -20.28 16.47 -2.14
N ASP A 310 -20.60 16.23 -3.42
CA ASP A 310 -21.62 16.95 -4.17
C ASP A 310 -23.04 16.53 -3.78
N ARG A 311 -23.91 17.52 -3.51
CA ARG A 311 -25.30 17.26 -3.11
C ARG A 311 -26.10 16.54 -4.19
N ASP A 312 -26.03 16.99 -5.45
CA ASP A 312 -26.82 16.42 -6.53
C ASP A 312 -26.46 14.95 -6.77
N PHE A 313 -25.15 14.66 -6.84
CA PHE A 313 -24.67 13.29 -6.99
C PHE A 313 -25.19 12.38 -5.87
N VAL A 314 -25.04 12.79 -4.61
CA VAL A 314 -25.48 11.98 -3.46
C VAL A 314 -27.01 11.80 -3.46
N VAL A 315 -27.79 12.85 -3.78
CA VAL A 315 -29.24 12.74 -3.91
C VAL A 315 -29.63 11.72 -4.98
N ARG A 316 -28.99 11.77 -6.16
CA ARG A 316 -29.25 10.79 -7.24
C ARG A 316 -28.84 9.38 -6.86
N CYS A 317 -27.76 9.18 -6.10
CA CYS A 317 -27.41 7.88 -5.53
C CYS A 317 -28.50 7.38 -4.56
N HIS A 318 -29.00 8.22 -3.66
CA HIS A 318 -30.08 7.84 -2.72
C HIS A 318 -31.40 7.55 -3.43
N GLN A 319 -31.71 8.21 -4.54
CA GLN A 319 -32.85 7.86 -5.41
C GLN A 319 -32.69 6.47 -6.06
N PHE A 320 -31.46 5.96 -6.17
CA PHE A 320 -31.15 4.63 -6.67
C PHE A 320 -31.07 3.55 -5.55
N SER A 321 -31.35 3.92 -4.30
CA SER A 321 -31.17 3.05 -3.12
C SER A 321 -31.94 1.73 -3.17
N SER A 322 -33.18 1.71 -3.68
CA SER A 322 -33.97 0.48 -3.79
C SER A 322 -33.31 -0.56 -4.68
N VAL A 323 -32.75 -0.11 -5.82
CA VAL A 323 -32.07 -0.99 -6.78
C VAL A 323 -30.78 -1.55 -6.18
N VAL A 324 -30.02 -0.72 -5.46
CA VAL A 324 -28.81 -1.15 -4.73
C VAL A 324 -29.16 -2.19 -3.66
N GLN A 325 -30.27 -1.99 -2.94
CA GLN A 325 -30.74 -2.91 -1.91
C GLN A 325 -31.23 -4.23 -2.49
N GLU A 326 -32.00 -4.20 -3.59
CA GLU A 326 -32.47 -5.40 -4.31
C GLU A 326 -31.32 -6.23 -4.88
N ALA A 327 -30.26 -5.59 -5.37
CA ALA A 327 -29.05 -6.27 -5.82
C ALA A 327 -28.25 -6.90 -4.66
N GLY A 328 -28.58 -6.59 -3.41
CA GLY A 328 -27.93 -7.16 -2.23
C GLY A 328 -26.48 -6.72 -2.02
N ILE A 329 -26.04 -5.63 -2.65
CA ILE A 329 -24.68 -5.10 -2.46
C ILE A 329 -24.63 -4.15 -1.26
N THR A 330 -23.42 -3.88 -0.78
CA THR A 330 -23.16 -2.84 0.22
C THR A 330 -22.52 -1.64 -0.47
N ALA A 331 -23.13 -0.46 -0.33
CA ALA A 331 -22.67 0.77 -0.97
C ALA A 331 -22.45 1.89 0.04
N PHE A 332 -21.25 2.47 0.07
CA PHE A 332 -20.95 3.68 0.82
C PHE A 332 -20.94 4.89 -0.14
N VAL A 333 -21.93 5.77 0.04
CA VAL A 333 -22.07 7.00 -0.75
C VAL A 333 -21.67 8.19 0.12
N GLY A 334 -20.69 8.97 -0.33
CA GLY A 334 -20.12 10.10 0.40
C GLY A 334 -19.23 9.70 1.56
N CYS A 335 -18.47 8.61 1.43
CA CYS A 335 -17.61 8.04 2.48
C CYS A 335 -16.29 8.81 2.64
N SER A 336 -16.34 10.13 2.83
CA SER A 336 -15.16 10.97 3.07
C SER A 336 -15.46 12.02 4.14
N VAL A 337 -14.82 13.20 4.13
CA VAL A 337 -14.96 14.20 5.19
C VAL A 337 -16.39 14.73 5.30
N VAL A 338 -16.91 15.21 4.18
CA VAL A 338 -18.30 15.65 4.03
C VAL A 338 -18.90 14.80 2.91
N PRO A 339 -19.87 13.92 3.18
CA PRO A 339 -20.67 13.79 4.41
C PRO A 339 -20.23 12.73 5.44
N GLY A 340 -19.29 11.84 5.14
CA GLY A 340 -18.98 10.70 6.01
C GLY A 340 -18.51 11.07 7.43
N MET A 341 -17.42 11.83 7.54
CA MET A 341 -16.81 12.19 8.82
C MET A 341 -17.68 13.14 9.61
N SER A 342 -18.27 14.13 8.94
CA SER A 342 -19.22 15.06 9.56
C SER A 342 -20.43 14.32 10.14
N SER A 343 -20.94 13.31 9.45
CA SER A 343 -22.05 12.47 9.95
C SER A 343 -21.64 11.66 11.17
N LEU A 344 -20.48 10.97 11.15
CA LEU A 344 -19.96 10.23 12.31
C LEU A 344 -19.75 11.15 13.52
N LEU A 345 -19.11 12.30 13.32
CA LEU A 345 -18.87 13.26 14.40
C LEU A 345 -20.19 13.82 14.96
N THR A 346 -21.18 14.09 14.10
CA THR A 346 -22.51 14.53 14.56
C THR A 346 -23.20 13.43 15.37
N LYS A 347 -23.09 12.16 14.94
CA LYS A 347 -23.62 11.00 15.68
C LYS A 347 -23.01 10.89 17.07
N TYR A 348 -21.70 11.03 17.20
CA TYR A 348 -21.04 10.96 18.51
C TYR A 348 -21.45 12.12 19.43
N CYS A 349 -21.72 13.31 18.88
CA CYS A 349 -22.32 14.41 19.66
C CYS A 349 -23.76 14.08 20.11
N GLN A 350 -24.52 13.29 19.34
CA GLN A 350 -25.91 12.93 19.64
C GLN A 350 -26.04 12.15 20.95
N GLU A 351 -24.99 11.43 21.37
CA GLU A 351 -24.94 10.73 22.66
C GLU A 351 -25.12 11.70 23.85
N GLU A 352 -24.62 12.93 23.70
CA GLU A 352 -24.67 13.98 24.73
C GLU A 352 -25.72 15.06 24.47
N ILE A 353 -26.17 15.17 23.22
CA ILE A 353 -27.19 16.13 22.76
C ILE A 353 -28.24 15.34 21.95
N PRO A 354 -29.23 14.71 22.62
CA PRO A 354 -30.18 13.82 21.95
C PRO A 354 -31.02 14.51 20.87
N LEU A 355 -31.42 15.76 21.12
CA LEU A 355 -32.14 16.59 20.16
C LEU A 355 -31.21 17.63 19.55
N ILE A 356 -30.70 17.32 18.35
CA ILE A 356 -29.80 18.21 17.60
C ILE A 356 -30.63 19.23 16.83
N GLU A 357 -30.43 20.53 17.10
CA GLU A 357 -31.14 21.61 16.41
C GLU A 357 -30.32 22.21 15.26
N ARG A 358 -28.99 22.28 15.45
CA ARG A 358 -28.06 22.88 14.51
C ARG A 358 -26.74 22.12 14.45
N THR A 359 -26.28 21.90 13.22
CA THR A 359 -24.97 21.32 12.91
C THR A 359 -24.17 22.30 12.07
N ARG A 360 -22.95 22.61 12.49
CA ARG A 360 -22.02 23.46 11.72
C ARG A 360 -20.72 22.71 11.50
N ILE A 361 -20.28 22.67 10.26
CA ILE A 361 -19.16 21.85 9.80
C ILE A 361 -18.08 22.79 9.28
N PHE A 362 -16.85 22.57 9.72
CA PHE A 362 -15.70 23.38 9.38
C PHE A 362 -14.57 22.50 8.86
N ILE A 363 -13.99 22.87 7.73
CA ILE A 363 -12.77 22.24 7.21
C ILE A 363 -11.67 23.29 7.08
N SER A 364 -10.49 22.95 7.56
CA SER A 364 -9.29 23.75 7.36
C SER A 364 -8.15 22.87 6.87
N PRO A 365 -7.84 22.85 5.57
CA PRO A 365 -6.69 22.14 5.06
C PRO A 365 -5.40 22.97 5.18
N GLY A 366 -4.26 22.28 5.18
CA GLY A 366 -2.94 22.88 5.08
C GLY A 366 -2.66 23.37 3.66
N THR A 367 -1.71 24.30 3.54
CA THR A 367 -1.34 24.90 2.24
C THR A 367 -0.03 24.34 1.69
N GLN A 368 0.74 23.59 2.50
CA GLN A 368 2.06 23.08 2.13
C GLN A 368 2.02 22.08 0.96
N HIS A 369 0.98 21.26 0.87
CA HIS A 369 0.82 20.28 -0.22
C HIS A 369 -0.21 20.80 -1.23
N PRO A 370 0.21 21.55 -2.26
CA PRO A 370 -0.71 22.16 -3.20
C PRO A 370 -1.47 21.09 -3.98
N ARG A 371 -2.80 21.16 -3.89
CA ARG A 371 -3.70 20.28 -4.62
C ARG A 371 -3.56 20.51 -6.13
N GLY A 372 -3.79 19.46 -6.91
CA GLY A 372 -3.67 19.52 -8.37
C GLY A 372 -4.60 20.57 -9.01
N ARG A 373 -4.33 20.89 -10.29
CA ARG A 373 -5.07 21.90 -11.09
C ARG A 373 -6.60 21.76 -11.00
N GLY A 374 -7.12 20.52 -10.98
CA GLY A 374 -8.56 20.25 -10.90
C GLY A 374 -9.20 20.75 -9.61
N SER A 375 -8.56 20.56 -8.45
CA SER A 375 -9.08 21.04 -7.17
C SER A 375 -9.12 22.56 -7.11
N PHE A 376 -8.16 23.24 -7.73
CA PHE A 376 -8.13 24.70 -7.79
C PHE A 376 -9.19 25.27 -8.74
N LEU A 377 -9.38 24.64 -9.91
CA LEU A 377 -10.48 24.97 -10.82
C LEU A 377 -11.84 24.84 -10.12
N CYS A 378 -12.04 23.75 -9.39
CA CYS A 378 -13.24 23.55 -8.58
C CYS A 378 -13.40 24.70 -7.59
N LEU A 379 -12.36 25.03 -6.80
CA LEU A 379 -12.41 26.14 -5.83
C LEU A 379 -12.76 27.50 -6.47
N LEU A 380 -12.15 27.83 -7.62
CA LEU A 380 -12.44 29.08 -8.33
C LEU A 380 -13.86 29.10 -8.90
N SER A 381 -14.35 27.95 -9.36
CA SER A 381 -15.70 27.83 -9.90
C SER A 381 -16.75 28.15 -8.84
N THR A 382 -16.49 27.88 -7.56
CA THR A 382 -17.43 28.17 -6.46
C THR A 382 -17.47 29.66 -6.06
N VAL A 383 -16.46 30.44 -6.44
CA VAL A 383 -16.34 31.86 -6.06
C VAL A 383 -17.50 32.68 -6.60
N GLY A 384 -18.33 33.16 -5.66
CA GLY A 384 -19.46 34.04 -5.94
C GLY A 384 -20.72 33.33 -6.43
N ASN A 385 -20.75 32.00 -6.49
CA ASN A 385 -21.96 31.26 -6.82
C ASN A 385 -22.91 31.22 -5.62
N GLU A 386 -24.20 31.21 -5.89
CA GLU A 386 -25.24 31.10 -4.88
C GLU A 386 -25.72 29.67 -4.75
N PHE A 387 -26.04 29.25 -3.53
CA PHE A 387 -26.58 27.92 -3.22
C PHE A 387 -27.48 27.99 -1.98
N LEU A 388 -28.37 27.01 -1.85
CA LEU A 388 -29.38 26.95 -0.78
C LEU A 388 -28.91 26.07 0.36
N ILE A 389 -28.99 26.54 1.60
CA ILE A 389 -28.70 25.76 2.82
C ILE A 389 -29.96 25.57 3.69
N PRO A 390 -30.11 24.46 4.42
CA PRO A 390 -31.14 24.30 5.45
C PRO A 390 -30.96 25.33 6.57
N SER A 391 -32.01 26.07 6.91
CA SER A 391 -32.00 27.09 7.96
C SER A 391 -33.39 27.22 8.57
N GLY A 392 -33.54 26.87 9.85
CA GLY A 392 -34.83 26.78 10.52
C GLY A 392 -35.80 25.82 9.78
N ASP A 393 -37.07 26.19 9.67
CA ASP A 393 -38.06 25.38 8.93
C ASP A 393 -37.96 25.53 7.40
N GLY A 394 -36.97 26.28 6.90
CA GLY A 394 -36.87 26.63 5.48
C GLY A 394 -35.46 26.47 4.91
N ARG A 395 -35.20 27.25 3.86
CA ARG A 395 -33.89 27.30 3.20
C ARG A 395 -33.44 28.75 3.09
N GLN A 396 -32.13 28.95 3.20
CA GLN A 396 -31.49 30.24 3.03
C GLN A 396 -30.54 30.21 1.83
N THR A 397 -30.61 31.24 0.98
CA THR A 397 -29.59 31.44 -0.06
C THR A 397 -28.34 32.04 0.55
N VAL A 398 -27.21 31.38 0.33
CA VAL A 398 -25.87 31.87 0.68
C VAL A 398 -25.01 31.91 -0.55
N ARG A 399 -23.88 32.61 -0.46
CA ARG A 399 -22.99 32.83 -1.60
C ARG A 399 -21.56 32.41 -1.28
N GLY A 400 -20.91 31.76 -2.24
CA GLY A 400 -19.53 31.31 -2.13
C GLY A 400 -18.56 32.45 -1.79
N TRP A 401 -17.62 32.15 -0.90
CA TRP A 401 -16.65 33.06 -0.28
C TRP A 401 -17.29 34.23 0.46
N THR A 402 -18.39 34.01 1.19
CA THR A 402 -19.01 34.97 2.13
C THR A 402 -19.05 34.40 3.56
N GLY A 403 -19.59 35.18 4.51
CA GLY A 403 -19.81 34.69 5.88
C GLY A 403 -18.51 34.42 6.66
N ARG A 404 -17.50 35.29 6.49
CA ARG A 404 -16.21 35.20 7.16
C ARG A 404 -16.41 35.04 8.66
N GLU A 405 -15.81 34.01 9.22
CA GLU A 405 -15.88 33.70 10.64
C GLU A 405 -14.54 33.17 11.13
N ARG A 406 -14.21 33.46 12.40
CA ARG A 406 -13.03 32.90 13.05
C ARG A 406 -13.45 31.72 13.92
N VAL A 407 -12.87 30.57 13.65
CA VAL A 407 -13.06 29.34 14.43
C VAL A 407 -11.72 28.87 15.00
N CYS A 408 -11.73 28.19 16.15
CA CYS A 408 -10.52 27.74 16.83
C CYS A 408 -10.46 26.20 16.82
N PHE A 409 -9.62 25.65 15.94
CA PHE A 409 -9.32 24.21 15.91
C PHE A 409 -8.43 23.82 17.11
N PRO A 410 -8.38 22.52 17.47
CA PRO A 410 -7.48 22.04 18.51
C PRO A 410 -6.00 22.40 18.22
N PRO A 411 -5.17 22.63 19.25
CA PRO A 411 -3.72 22.75 19.06
C PRO A 411 -3.14 21.49 18.38
N PRO A 412 -2.19 21.61 17.43
CA PRO A 412 -1.42 22.81 17.11
C PRO A 412 -2.05 23.75 16.07
N MET A 413 -3.26 23.46 15.55
CA MET A 413 -3.87 24.27 14.51
C MET A 413 -4.24 25.67 15.01
N GLY A 414 -5.08 25.77 16.04
CA GLY A 414 -5.55 27.06 16.57
C GLY A 414 -6.51 27.80 15.64
N ASN A 415 -6.45 29.13 15.63
CA ASN A 415 -7.43 29.98 14.95
C ASN A 415 -7.36 29.87 13.42
N ARG A 416 -8.52 29.76 12.76
CA ARG A 416 -8.69 29.71 11.30
C ARG A 416 -9.85 30.60 10.86
N TRP A 417 -9.69 31.25 9.70
CA TRP A 417 -10.74 32.05 9.07
C TRP A 417 -11.47 31.21 8.03
N VAL A 418 -12.78 31.05 8.18
CA VAL A 418 -13.61 30.18 7.35
C VAL A 418 -14.75 30.95 6.67
N TYR A 419 -15.21 30.43 5.54
CA TYR A 419 -16.20 31.04 4.65
C TYR A 419 -17.18 29.99 4.13
N PHE A 420 -18.40 30.40 3.78
CA PHE A 420 -19.25 29.57 2.93
C PHE A 420 -18.56 29.39 1.59
N VAL A 421 -18.44 28.16 1.08
CA VAL A 421 -17.68 27.91 -0.16
C VAL A 421 -18.53 27.30 -1.24
N VAL A 422 -19.24 26.21 -0.93
CA VAL A 422 -19.91 25.38 -1.95
C VAL A 422 -21.11 24.65 -1.37
N ASP A 423 -21.99 24.22 -2.26
CA ASP A 423 -23.04 23.25 -1.95
C ASP A 423 -22.42 21.87 -1.69
N ILE A 424 -22.79 21.22 -0.58
CA ILE A 424 -22.31 19.90 -0.17
C ILE A 424 -23.46 18.95 0.20
N ALA A 425 -23.16 17.65 0.18
CA ALA A 425 -24.09 16.58 0.51
C ALA A 425 -24.64 16.62 1.94
N ASP A 426 -23.91 17.15 2.93
CA ASP A 426 -24.42 17.27 4.31
C ASP A 426 -25.68 18.13 4.43
N TYR A 427 -25.87 19.10 3.54
CA TYR A 427 -27.10 19.89 3.52
C TYR A 427 -28.34 19.07 3.16
N PHE A 428 -28.16 17.89 2.55
CA PHE A 428 -29.20 16.91 2.31
C PHE A 428 -29.23 15.83 3.41
N LEU A 429 -28.07 15.32 3.81
CA LEU A 429 -27.97 14.17 4.70
C LEU A 429 -28.13 14.49 6.19
N GLN A 430 -27.62 15.63 6.67
CA GLN A 430 -27.75 15.99 8.09
C GLN A 430 -29.23 16.13 8.53
N PRO A 431 -30.13 16.78 7.74
CA PRO A 431 -31.55 16.79 8.06
C PRO A 431 -32.18 15.38 8.05
N ILE A 432 -31.76 14.51 7.13
CA ILE A 432 -32.30 13.15 7.02
C ILE A 432 -31.86 12.27 8.20
N TYR A 433 -30.59 12.33 8.56
CA TYR A 433 -30.03 11.46 9.60
C TYR A 433 -30.36 11.92 11.02
N PHE A 434 -30.46 13.22 11.24
CA PHE A 434 -30.54 13.78 12.60
C PHE A 434 -31.77 14.68 12.83
N GLY A 435 -32.62 14.91 11.82
CA GLY A 435 -33.77 15.82 11.93
C GLY A 435 -33.37 17.30 12.05
N VAL A 436 -32.12 17.62 11.75
CA VAL A 436 -31.54 18.95 11.94
C VAL A 436 -32.13 19.95 10.95
N LYS A 437 -32.53 21.11 11.48
CA LYS A 437 -33.16 22.20 10.73
C LYS A 437 -32.16 23.19 10.16
N THR A 438 -31.04 23.40 10.85
CA THR A 438 -30.01 24.36 10.44
C THR A 438 -28.67 23.68 10.22
N VAL A 439 -28.15 23.76 9.00
CA VAL A 439 -26.86 23.16 8.63
C VAL A 439 -25.98 24.21 7.98
N GLU A 440 -24.78 24.40 8.50
CA GLU A 440 -23.77 25.29 7.91
C GLU A 440 -22.49 24.55 7.57
N PHE A 441 -21.91 24.84 6.41
CA PHE A 441 -20.58 24.34 6.07
C PHE A 441 -19.67 25.48 5.63
N LYS A 442 -18.48 25.52 6.22
CA LYS A 442 -17.46 26.53 5.89
C LYS A 442 -16.07 25.93 5.75
N ILE A 443 -15.30 26.47 4.82
CA ILE A 443 -13.90 26.09 4.58
C ILE A 443 -13.00 27.32 4.76
N GLY A 444 -11.79 27.11 5.28
CA GLY A 444 -10.78 28.17 5.42
C GLY A 444 -9.37 27.65 5.21
N SER A 445 -8.52 28.38 4.47
CA SER A 445 -7.07 28.13 4.50
C SER A 445 -6.45 28.72 5.76
N GLU A 446 -5.32 28.18 6.20
CA GLU A 446 -4.49 28.75 7.27
C GLU A 446 -4.01 30.19 6.94
N LEU A 447 -3.78 30.49 5.65
CA LEU A 447 -3.25 31.78 5.23
C LEU A 447 -4.40 32.75 4.94
N ASP A 448 -4.62 33.72 5.84
CA ASP A 448 -5.67 34.75 5.68
C ASP A 448 -5.49 35.54 4.37
N ILE A 449 -4.25 35.70 3.88
CA ILE A 449 -4.00 36.38 2.60
C ILE A 449 -4.66 35.65 1.43
N LEU A 450 -4.59 34.31 1.38
CA LEU A 450 -5.24 33.51 0.33
C LEU A 450 -6.76 33.65 0.41
N ASN A 451 -7.30 33.61 1.61
CA ASN A 451 -8.73 33.79 1.85
C ASN A 451 -9.23 35.18 1.40
N ARG A 452 -8.44 36.23 1.66
CA ARG A 452 -8.73 37.60 1.21
C ARG A 452 -8.60 37.76 -0.30
N THR A 453 -7.60 37.13 -0.93
CA THR A 453 -7.44 37.15 -2.38
C THR A 453 -8.66 36.54 -3.06
N LEU A 454 -9.17 35.41 -2.57
CA LEU A 454 -10.39 34.78 -3.14
C LEU A 454 -11.64 35.64 -2.92
N SER A 455 -11.73 36.33 -1.79
CA SER A 455 -12.78 37.35 -1.54
C SER A 455 -12.67 38.55 -2.49
N ALA A 456 -11.45 38.98 -2.85
CA ALA A 456 -11.21 40.03 -3.82
C ALA A 456 -11.55 39.58 -5.25
N VAL A 457 -11.20 38.35 -5.62
CA VAL A 457 -11.60 37.74 -6.91
C VAL A 457 -13.12 37.69 -7.05
N ARG A 458 -13.85 37.38 -5.97
CA ARG A 458 -15.32 37.46 -5.95
C ARG A 458 -15.82 38.87 -6.29
N GLN A 459 -15.26 39.90 -5.64
CA GLN A 459 -15.62 41.29 -5.89
C GLN A 459 -15.32 41.67 -7.35
N PHE A 460 -14.20 41.20 -7.89
CA PHE A 460 -13.78 41.43 -9.27
C PHE A 460 -14.72 40.75 -10.28
N LYS A 461 -15.09 39.47 -10.07
CA LYS A 461 -16.11 38.77 -10.89
C LYS A 461 -17.44 39.52 -10.90
N ARG A 462 -17.84 40.07 -9.74
CA ARG A 462 -19.06 40.87 -9.61
C ARG A 462 -19.00 42.16 -10.43
N VAL A 463 -17.87 42.89 -10.35
CA VAL A 463 -17.68 44.15 -11.11
C VAL A 463 -17.62 43.91 -12.61
N LEU A 464 -16.96 42.83 -13.05
CA LEU A 464 -16.81 42.48 -14.47
C LEU A 464 -17.98 41.67 -15.06
N ASN A 465 -19.00 41.34 -14.26
CA ASN A 465 -20.11 40.46 -14.64
C ASN A 465 -19.68 39.13 -15.30
N SER A 466 -18.50 38.61 -14.96
CA SER A 466 -17.95 37.39 -15.54
C SER A 466 -18.29 36.17 -14.69
N LYS A 467 -18.83 35.13 -15.33
CA LYS A 467 -19.10 33.83 -14.68
C LYS A 467 -17.82 32.99 -14.52
N ASN A 468 -16.84 33.15 -15.41
CA ASN A 468 -15.63 32.33 -15.45
C ASN A 468 -14.38 33.12 -15.02
N ALA A 469 -13.54 32.47 -14.21
CA ALA A 469 -12.29 33.02 -13.69
C ALA A 469 -11.07 32.22 -14.17
N ASP A 470 -11.23 31.39 -15.20
CA ASP A 470 -10.20 30.44 -15.66
C ASP A 470 -8.94 31.15 -16.19
N TRP A 471 -9.05 32.40 -16.63
CA TRP A 471 -7.91 33.20 -17.05
C TRP A 471 -6.94 33.54 -15.89
N LEU A 472 -7.37 33.41 -14.62
CA LEU A 472 -6.51 33.58 -13.44
C LEU A 472 -5.62 32.36 -13.13
N LEU A 473 -5.86 31.23 -13.80
CA LEU A 473 -5.13 29.96 -13.59
C LEU A 473 -3.60 30.03 -13.73
N PRO A 474 -3.00 30.70 -14.74
CA PRO A 474 -1.55 30.72 -14.87
C PRO A 474 -0.89 31.56 -13.77
N MET A 475 -1.52 32.66 -13.34
CA MET A 475 -1.03 33.51 -12.26
C MET A 475 -1.21 32.87 -10.88
N SER A 476 -2.29 32.11 -10.68
CA SER A 476 -2.58 31.48 -9.40
C SER A 476 -1.59 30.37 -9.04
N LYS A 477 -1.02 29.66 -10.02
CA LYS A 477 -0.02 28.61 -9.78
C LYS A 477 1.21 29.13 -9.04
N ALA A 478 1.76 30.26 -9.49
CA ALA A 478 2.92 30.88 -8.86
C ALA A 478 2.58 31.35 -7.44
N LEU A 479 1.39 31.94 -7.25
CA LEU A 479 0.92 32.37 -5.94
C LEU A 479 0.71 31.19 -4.98
N ILE A 480 0.17 30.07 -5.46
CA ILE A 480 -0.05 28.85 -4.67
C ILE A 480 1.29 28.21 -4.31
N TYR A 481 2.22 28.13 -5.26
CA TYR A 481 3.56 27.60 -4.99
C TYR A 481 4.28 28.47 -3.96
N ALA A 482 4.23 29.80 -4.11
CA ALA A 482 4.74 30.72 -3.12
C ALA A 482 4.05 30.52 -1.75
N ALA A 483 2.73 30.39 -1.73
CA ALA A 483 1.97 30.15 -0.50
C ALA A 483 2.30 28.80 0.16
N SER A 484 2.62 27.75 -0.62
CA SER A 484 3.04 26.45 -0.07
C SER A 484 4.37 26.51 0.67
N LEU A 485 5.25 27.46 0.35
CA LEU A 485 6.52 27.67 1.07
C LEU A 485 6.30 28.24 2.49
N PHE A 486 5.17 28.92 2.71
CA PHE A 486 4.83 29.53 4.00
C PHE A 486 3.68 28.81 4.71
N GLY A 487 3.11 27.78 4.08
CA GLY A 487 2.03 26.98 4.62
C GLY A 487 2.51 25.82 5.48
N THR A 488 1.63 25.28 6.30
CA THR A 488 1.84 24.03 7.05
C THR A 488 1.13 22.87 6.37
N SER A 489 1.47 21.64 6.74
CA SER A 489 0.72 20.43 6.39
C SER A 489 -0.41 20.13 7.39
N GLN A 490 -0.72 21.04 8.32
CA GLN A 490 -1.78 20.84 9.29
C GLN A 490 -3.15 20.82 8.62
N GLY A 491 -4.00 19.88 9.00
CA GLY A 491 -5.36 19.77 8.45
C GLY A 491 -6.34 19.33 9.51
N GLY A 492 -7.60 19.75 9.37
CA GLY A 492 -8.64 19.35 10.29
C GLY A 492 -10.05 19.53 9.76
N VAL A 493 -10.94 18.68 10.27
CA VAL A 493 -12.39 18.81 10.18
C VAL A 493 -12.93 18.97 11.60
N MET A 494 -13.94 19.81 11.76
CA MET A 494 -14.61 20.06 13.03
C MET A 494 -16.10 20.16 12.81
N VAL A 495 -16.87 19.52 13.68
CA VAL A 495 -18.31 19.70 13.78
C VAL A 495 -18.62 20.39 15.10
N GLU A 496 -19.46 21.40 15.02
CA GLU A 496 -20.12 22.06 16.15
C GLU A 496 -21.59 21.65 16.12
N VAL A 497 -22.04 21.00 17.19
CA VAL A 497 -23.44 20.60 17.40
C VAL A 497 -24.02 21.42 18.55
N SER A 498 -25.22 21.95 18.35
CA SER A 498 -26.02 22.54 19.41
C SER A 498 -27.46 22.04 19.37
N GLY A 499 -28.06 21.93 20.55
CA GLY A 499 -29.46 21.57 20.70
C GLY A 499 -29.86 21.45 22.16
N GLU A 500 -30.93 20.71 22.44
CA GLU A 500 -31.49 20.59 23.78
C GLU A 500 -31.08 19.29 24.48
N THR A 501 -30.89 19.39 25.79
CA THR A 501 -30.70 18.28 26.71
C THR A 501 -31.71 18.38 27.86
N HIS A 502 -31.83 17.35 28.70
CA HIS A 502 -32.64 17.42 29.91
C HIS A 502 -32.24 18.55 30.88
N ALA A 503 -31.00 19.05 30.77
CA ALA A 503 -30.48 20.15 31.60
C ALA A 503 -30.53 21.53 30.88
N GLY A 504 -31.18 21.62 29.71
CA GLY A 504 -31.28 22.82 28.89
C GLY A 504 -30.41 22.77 27.63
N GLY A 505 -30.25 23.92 26.98
CA GLY A 505 -29.48 24.05 25.74
C GLY A 505 -28.00 23.72 25.96
N ARG A 506 -27.43 22.89 25.08
CA ARG A 506 -26.02 22.46 25.13
C ARG A 506 -25.35 22.61 23.79
N LYS A 507 -24.03 22.80 23.83
CA LYS A 507 -23.18 22.89 22.65
C LYS A 507 -21.92 22.04 22.82
N MET A 508 -21.54 21.35 21.75
CA MET A 508 -20.37 20.47 21.71
C MET A 508 -19.64 20.62 20.39
N TRP A 509 -18.32 20.49 20.45
CA TRP A 509 -17.44 20.42 19.29
C TRP A 509 -16.68 19.11 19.32
N LEU A 510 -16.63 18.44 18.18
CA LEU A 510 -15.71 17.35 17.91
C LEU A 510 -14.87 17.70 16.69
N SER A 511 -13.57 17.42 16.74
CA SER A 511 -12.66 17.68 15.63
C SER A 511 -11.70 16.53 15.41
N VAL A 512 -11.51 16.16 14.15
CA VAL A 512 -10.43 15.27 13.70
C VAL A 512 -9.39 16.13 13.03
N PHE A 513 -8.14 16.04 13.46
CA PHE A 513 -7.07 16.93 13.04
C PHE A 513 -5.71 16.24 13.04
N ALA A 514 -4.79 16.81 12.28
CA ALA A 514 -3.40 16.37 12.19
C ALA A 514 -2.46 17.58 12.36
N GLY A 515 -1.41 17.40 13.16
CA GLY A 515 -0.35 18.39 13.30
C GLY A 515 0.58 18.44 12.08
N GLU A 516 0.60 17.37 11.30
CA GLU A 516 1.35 17.21 10.05
C GLU A 516 0.57 16.26 9.13
N ASN A 517 0.75 16.38 7.82
CA ASN A 517 0.16 15.53 6.79
C ASN A 517 -1.38 15.41 6.87
N GLY A 518 -2.08 16.50 7.20
CA GLY A 518 -3.53 16.53 7.33
C GLY A 518 -4.31 16.28 6.04
N GLU A 519 -3.64 16.28 4.88
CA GLU A 519 -4.23 15.87 3.61
C GLU A 519 -4.69 14.40 3.56
N VAL A 520 -4.27 13.55 4.50
CA VAL A 520 -4.70 12.14 4.58
C VAL A 520 -6.10 11.96 5.17
N ILE A 521 -6.62 12.97 5.88
CA ILE A 521 -7.94 12.88 6.56
C ILE A 521 -9.08 12.45 5.61
N PRO A 522 -9.20 12.99 4.38
CA PRO A 522 -10.24 12.57 3.44
C PRO A 522 -10.11 11.13 2.92
N ALA A 523 -8.92 10.53 2.99
CA ALA A 523 -8.66 9.15 2.56
C ALA A 523 -8.92 8.11 3.66
N LEU A 524 -9.14 8.54 4.91
CA LEU A 524 -9.35 7.66 6.06
C LEU A 524 -10.57 6.75 5.90
N LEU A 525 -11.76 7.34 5.82
CA LEU A 525 -13.02 6.60 5.78
C LEU A 525 -13.17 5.66 4.58
N PRO A 526 -12.85 6.06 3.33
CA PRO A 526 -13.03 5.15 2.20
C PRO A 526 -12.08 3.95 2.29
N SER A 527 -10.87 4.14 2.82
CA SER A 527 -9.93 3.04 3.08
C SER A 527 -10.43 2.12 4.20
N VAL A 528 -10.89 2.67 5.33
CA VAL A 528 -11.43 1.89 6.44
C VAL A 528 -12.67 1.10 6.02
N ALA A 529 -13.60 1.72 5.30
CA ALA A 529 -14.79 1.07 4.77
C ALA A 529 -14.42 -0.09 3.83
N THR A 530 -13.47 0.14 2.92
CA THR A 530 -12.96 -0.91 2.01
C THR A 530 -12.34 -2.06 2.79
N GLN A 531 -11.50 -1.79 3.79
CA GLN A 531 -10.90 -2.84 4.63
C GLN A 531 -11.95 -3.66 5.39
N MET A 532 -12.98 -3.01 5.91
CA MET A 532 -14.07 -3.69 6.62
C MET A 532 -14.92 -4.54 5.67
N LEU A 533 -15.18 -4.05 4.45
CA LEU A 533 -15.84 -4.83 3.39
C LEU A 533 -15.04 -6.07 3.01
N LEU A 534 -13.72 -5.94 2.82
CA LEU A 534 -12.82 -7.05 2.52
C LEU A 534 -12.79 -8.12 3.62
N ARG A 535 -12.99 -7.71 4.88
CA ARG A 535 -13.05 -8.61 6.05
C ARG A 535 -14.45 -9.15 6.34
N GLY A 536 -15.47 -8.74 5.57
CA GLY A 536 -16.86 -9.14 5.78
C GLY A 536 -17.49 -8.60 7.07
N GLU A 537 -16.95 -7.49 7.61
CA GLU A 537 -17.38 -6.92 8.89
C GLU A 537 -18.58 -5.97 8.74
N VAL A 538 -18.87 -5.51 7.52
CA VAL A 538 -20.06 -4.69 7.22
C VAL A 538 -21.20 -5.62 6.80
N THR A 539 -22.24 -5.72 7.63
CA THR A 539 -23.39 -6.60 7.39
C THR A 539 -24.55 -5.90 6.68
N CYS A 540 -24.58 -4.57 6.68
CA CYS A 540 -25.62 -3.77 6.03
C CYS A 540 -25.63 -4.00 4.51
N ARG A 541 -26.83 -4.17 3.93
CA ARG A 541 -27.07 -4.22 2.47
C ARG A 541 -27.85 -2.97 2.04
N GLY A 542 -27.61 -2.52 0.82
CA GLY A 542 -28.06 -1.23 0.32
C GLY A 542 -27.03 -0.12 0.57
N ILE A 543 -27.51 1.13 0.53
CA ILE A 543 -26.69 2.30 0.88
C ILE A 543 -26.53 2.35 2.39
N VAL A 544 -25.28 2.33 2.86
CA VAL A 544 -24.94 2.29 4.28
C VAL A 544 -25.22 3.66 4.93
N PRO A 545 -25.97 3.72 6.05
CA PRO A 545 -26.10 4.94 6.83
C PRO A 545 -24.74 5.40 7.38
N LEU A 546 -24.26 6.55 6.92
CA LEU A 546 -22.97 7.12 7.31
C LEU A 546 -22.81 7.39 8.83
N PRO A 547 -23.86 7.70 9.61
CA PRO A 547 -23.75 7.88 11.06
C PRO A 547 -23.44 6.61 11.84
N ASP A 548 -23.86 5.42 11.37
CA ASP A 548 -24.02 4.25 12.24
C ASP A 548 -23.06 3.08 11.94
N TRP A 549 -22.28 3.17 10.85
CA TRP A 549 -21.44 2.04 10.39
C TRP A 549 -20.12 1.89 11.15
N LEU A 550 -19.65 2.93 11.83
CA LEU A 550 -18.37 2.92 12.53
C LEU A 550 -18.56 3.43 13.97
N PRO A 551 -18.43 2.55 14.98
CA PRO A 551 -18.47 2.95 16.38
C PRO A 551 -17.31 3.87 16.77
N ARG A 552 -17.52 4.73 17.78
CA ARG A 552 -16.57 5.75 18.22
C ARG A 552 -15.22 5.17 18.64
N GLU A 553 -15.22 4.08 19.39
CA GLU A 553 -14.01 3.43 19.91
C GLU A 553 -13.15 2.94 18.75
N ARG A 554 -13.78 2.25 17.80
CA ARG A 554 -13.11 1.76 16.59
C ARG A 554 -12.61 2.90 15.71
N PHE A 555 -13.38 3.97 15.60
CA PHE A 555 -12.94 5.17 14.88
C PHE A 555 -11.67 5.78 15.50
N LEU A 556 -11.60 5.88 16.84
CA LEU A 556 -10.39 6.35 17.54
C LEU A 556 -9.19 5.43 17.32
N GLU A 557 -9.38 4.11 17.24
CA GLU A 557 -8.32 3.17 16.89
C GLU A 557 -7.80 3.41 15.47
N GLU A 558 -8.69 3.55 14.49
CA GLU A 558 -8.31 3.80 13.09
C GLU A 558 -7.60 5.14 12.90
N LEU A 559 -8.00 6.18 13.65
CA LEU A 559 -7.31 7.46 13.72
C LEU A 559 -5.89 7.30 14.30
N THR A 560 -5.77 6.59 15.42
CA THR A 560 -4.48 6.37 16.10
C THR A 560 -3.49 5.60 15.22
N LYS A 561 -3.97 4.56 14.52
CA LYS A 561 -3.17 3.79 13.54
C LYS A 561 -2.52 4.68 12.47
N ARG A 562 -3.19 5.77 12.10
CA ARG A 562 -2.78 6.74 11.06
C ARG A 562 -2.24 8.04 11.62
N ARG A 563 -1.97 8.10 12.92
CA ARG A 563 -1.43 9.29 13.62
C ARG A 563 -2.32 10.53 13.51
N LEU A 564 -3.62 10.33 13.34
CA LEU A 564 -4.63 11.38 13.39
C LEU A 564 -5.15 11.53 14.82
N ARG A 565 -5.52 12.75 15.19
CA ARG A 565 -6.04 13.07 16.52
C ARG A 565 -7.50 13.43 16.45
N MET A 566 -8.24 13.09 17.50
CA MET A 566 -9.59 13.58 17.75
C MET A 566 -9.60 14.40 19.03
N GLY A 567 -10.32 15.51 19.01
CA GLY A 567 -10.50 16.39 20.16
C GLY A 567 -11.96 16.71 20.39
N ALA A 568 -12.31 16.95 21.65
CA ALA A 568 -13.63 17.40 22.07
C ALA A 568 -13.56 18.70 22.86
N LYS A 569 -14.63 19.49 22.80
CA LYS A 569 -14.81 20.72 23.58
C LYS A 569 -16.31 20.93 23.86
N SER A 570 -16.67 21.36 25.06
CA SER A 570 -18.03 21.83 25.40
C SER A 570 -18.02 23.26 25.96
N ASP A 571 -17.15 23.58 26.94
CA ASP A 571 -17.22 24.88 27.65
C ASP A 571 -15.85 25.54 27.89
N GLY A 572 -14.84 25.24 27.06
CA GLY A 572 -13.52 25.85 27.25
C GLY A 572 -12.41 25.27 26.40
N THR A 573 -11.49 24.56 27.06
CA THR A 573 -10.28 24.00 26.47
C THR A 573 -10.59 22.74 25.65
N TRP A 574 -9.70 22.44 24.70
CA TRP A 574 -9.76 21.20 23.94
C TRP A 574 -9.23 20.04 24.77
N LEU A 575 -9.99 18.95 24.82
CA LEU A 575 -9.58 17.68 25.40
C LEU A 575 -9.25 16.71 24.26
N ALA A 576 -8.04 16.16 24.26
CA ALA A 576 -7.66 15.11 23.30
C ALA A 576 -8.35 13.79 23.67
N LEU A 577 -8.94 13.13 22.68
CA LEU A 577 -9.66 11.86 22.85
C LEU A 577 -8.81 10.63 22.52
N ASN A 578 -7.67 10.82 21.85
CA ASN A 578 -6.69 9.77 21.61
C ASN A 578 -5.25 10.28 21.70
N CYS A 579 -4.35 9.38 22.07
CA CYS A 579 -2.91 9.66 22.16
C CYS A 579 -2.22 9.22 20.87
N VAL A 580 -1.55 10.15 20.19
CA VAL A 580 -0.68 9.83 19.04
C VAL A 580 0.77 9.92 19.51
N PRO A 581 1.59 8.86 19.39
CA PRO A 581 3.00 8.90 19.76
C PRO A 581 3.72 9.99 18.94
N THR A 582 4.53 10.82 19.61
CA THR A 582 5.46 11.73 18.93
C THR A 582 6.46 10.91 18.12
N PRO A 583 6.83 11.33 16.89
CA PRO A 583 7.90 10.66 16.16
C PRO A 583 9.19 10.67 17.01
N PRO A 584 10.01 9.60 16.96
CA PRO A 584 11.35 9.67 17.52
C PRO A 584 12.11 10.83 16.85
N ALA A 585 12.76 11.65 17.67
CA ALA A 585 13.49 12.85 17.27
C ALA A 585 14.69 12.53 16.38
#